data_AF-A0A2T7P192-F1
#
_entry.id   AF-A0A2T7P192-F1
#
_cell.length_a   1.000
_cell.length_b   1.000
_cell.length_c   1.000
_cell.angle_alpha   90.00
_cell.angle_beta   90.00
_cell.angle_gamma   90.00
#
_symmetry.space_group_name_H-M   'P 1'
#
loop_
_entity.id
_entity.type
_entity.pdbx_description
1 polymer ?
#
loop_
_entity_poly.entity_id
_entity_poly.type
_entity_poly.pdbx_seq_one_letter_code
_entity_poly.pdbx_strand_id
1 'polypeptide(L)'
;MFLCSDQTRTLHYTLVCDFKQDCNDGSDEMFCTRSQTCVGYQCQNGQCIPLDKLCDVENDCWDASDEDCDQFQECFFESCPETHFRCPPDGYCLPVYVRCNGVYDCPNREDEANCQVYTCSGFYRCRASTVCVHVDHMCDGRPQCPQHDDELFCDLRCPQGCVCQGLAFVCSETFDMQNVPALRYLDARGSGLSTKDLSPTIYLAWLSLAACNLQVLYNISLPTLQTLDLSDNLISWLDMSYFMQFENLRVLRLAGNPLQFLFTSYTEPQHSPLTYLDLSRTSLKVFTGEMLSSFSAIQVLNLSISCLTELRYDSFYYIQEVTHLDLSKTQIRRVHNDTFKHLKSLKVLQASSYKLCCHELLPDLAHEVMCFSPDDIFSSCQNLLSSKTAFALVWALCVLSLTGNVYCIVHSEIKKKEKHRSVFNVLMINLHVSDFLTGTYMLVIGVADLVFRDRYLWYEEAWTGGWLCQMSGLVFWMCVDVSIITLTAIIAERLIVVRSPLDFSLHGKSLVTICCIHLVACFSLCCFAHSLYVAVAVLWAELSLSSFTCLRERLQRLGLRLRTDAFSPRPDFSCWSLSCIQRLYLAS
;
A
#
# COMPACT_ATOMS: atom_id res chain seq x y z
N MET A 1 -28.42 -17.98 -37.27
CA MET A 1 -29.05 -17.47 -38.51
C MET A 1 -29.03 -18.58 -39.54
N PHE A 2 -30.13 -18.77 -40.27
CA PHE A 2 -30.33 -19.75 -41.34
C PHE A 2 -30.27 -19.02 -42.69
N LEU A 3 -29.56 -19.58 -43.67
CA LEU A 3 -29.50 -19.01 -45.01
C LEU A 3 -30.52 -19.76 -45.88
N CYS A 4 -31.45 -19.04 -46.53
CA CYS A 4 -32.37 -19.62 -47.49
C CYS A 4 -31.60 -20.40 -48.57
N SER A 5 -32.15 -21.50 -49.08
CA SER A 5 -31.45 -22.36 -50.05
C SER A 5 -31.15 -21.65 -51.37
N ASP A 6 -31.97 -20.67 -51.75
CA ASP A 6 -31.73 -19.75 -52.86
C ASP A 6 -30.61 -18.71 -52.62
N GLN A 7 -30.00 -18.71 -51.42
CA GLN A 7 -28.99 -17.76 -50.95
C GLN A 7 -29.44 -16.29 -50.96
N THR A 8 -30.73 -16.01 -51.06
CA THR A 8 -31.23 -14.63 -51.23
C THR A 8 -31.31 -13.88 -49.91
N ARG A 9 -31.48 -14.58 -48.79
CA ARG A 9 -31.68 -13.96 -47.47
C ARG A 9 -31.18 -14.88 -46.35
N THR A 10 -30.65 -14.25 -45.29
CA THR A 10 -30.38 -14.89 -44.01
C THR A 10 -31.47 -14.56 -43.01
N LEU A 11 -32.14 -15.58 -42.49
CA LEU A 11 -33.17 -15.49 -41.47
C LEU A 11 -32.60 -15.77 -40.07
N HIS A 12 -33.25 -15.24 -39.04
CA HIS A 12 -32.99 -15.66 -37.67
C HIS A 12 -33.51 -17.09 -37.46
N TYR A 13 -32.92 -17.87 -36.55
CA TYR A 13 -33.31 -19.28 -36.38
C TYR A 13 -34.75 -19.46 -35.87
N THR A 14 -35.35 -18.38 -35.35
CA THR A 14 -36.76 -18.33 -34.90
C THR A 14 -37.75 -18.23 -36.05
N LEU A 15 -37.29 -17.92 -37.27
CA LEU A 15 -38.09 -17.80 -38.49
C LEU A 15 -37.87 -19.01 -39.43
N VAL A 16 -37.57 -20.17 -38.83
CA VAL A 16 -37.33 -21.43 -39.54
C VAL A 16 -38.23 -22.46 -38.88
N CYS A 17 -39.07 -23.13 -39.65
CA CYS A 17 -40.09 -24.03 -39.14
C CYS A 17 -41.15 -23.33 -38.26
N ASP A 18 -41.51 -22.10 -38.61
CA ASP A 18 -42.53 -21.29 -37.90
C ASP A 18 -43.89 -21.31 -38.63
N PHE A 19 -44.06 -22.22 -39.60
CA PHE A 19 -45.25 -22.38 -40.44
C PHE A 19 -45.54 -21.17 -41.34
N LYS A 20 -44.58 -20.27 -41.51
CA LYS A 20 -44.67 -19.13 -42.40
C LYS A 20 -43.57 -19.18 -43.45
N GLN A 21 -43.92 -18.87 -44.69
CA GLN A 21 -42.95 -18.79 -45.76
C GLN A 21 -42.24 -17.43 -45.71
N ASP A 22 -41.12 -17.35 -45.01
CA ASP A 22 -40.24 -16.19 -44.91
C ASP A 22 -39.07 -16.24 -45.90
N CYS A 23 -38.68 -17.42 -46.36
CA CYS A 23 -37.86 -17.61 -47.56
C CYS A 23 -38.75 -17.62 -48.83
N ASN A 24 -38.33 -16.91 -49.88
CA ASN A 24 -39.08 -16.86 -51.15
C ASN A 24 -39.25 -18.25 -51.80
N ASP A 25 -38.32 -19.17 -51.54
CA ASP A 25 -38.34 -20.55 -52.03
C ASP A 25 -39.01 -21.55 -51.08
N GLY A 26 -39.47 -21.10 -49.89
CA GLY A 26 -40.08 -21.94 -48.86
C GLY A 26 -39.12 -22.95 -48.22
N SER A 27 -37.80 -22.74 -48.35
CA SER A 27 -36.79 -23.65 -47.83
C SER A 27 -36.69 -23.66 -46.30
N ASP A 28 -37.16 -22.60 -45.66
CA ASP A 28 -37.36 -22.46 -44.21
C ASP A 28 -38.37 -23.46 -43.64
N GLU A 29 -39.35 -23.90 -44.44
CA GLU A 29 -40.44 -24.80 -44.00
C GLU A 29 -40.31 -26.24 -44.53
N MET A 30 -39.33 -26.52 -45.40
CA MET A 30 -39.24 -27.79 -46.13
C MET A 30 -38.54 -28.92 -45.33
N PHE A 31 -37.76 -28.60 -44.31
CA PHE A 31 -36.95 -29.55 -43.52
C PHE A 31 -37.38 -29.70 -42.06
N CYS A 32 -38.64 -29.39 -41.78
CA CYS A 32 -39.22 -29.48 -40.45
C CYS A 32 -39.77 -30.89 -40.23
N THR A 33 -39.03 -31.76 -39.54
CA THR A 33 -39.62 -33.00 -39.03
C THR A 33 -40.77 -32.64 -38.09
N ARG A 34 -41.95 -33.24 -38.30
CA ARG A 34 -43.24 -33.02 -37.60
C ARG A 34 -43.23 -33.29 -36.07
N SER A 35 -42.05 -33.30 -35.46
CA SER A 35 -41.73 -33.54 -34.06
C SER A 35 -40.82 -32.43 -33.52
N GLN A 36 -41.06 -31.18 -33.91
CA GLN A 36 -40.44 -30.03 -33.27
C GLN A 36 -41.45 -29.48 -32.28
N THR A 37 -41.26 -29.84 -31.01
CA THR A 37 -42.03 -29.36 -29.86
C THR A 37 -41.94 -27.85 -29.80
N CYS A 38 -43.08 -27.14 -29.82
CA CYS A 38 -43.10 -25.70 -29.58
C CYS A 38 -42.47 -25.39 -28.22
N VAL A 39 -41.46 -24.51 -28.23
CA VAL A 39 -40.76 -24.04 -27.02
C VAL A 39 -41.48 -22.79 -26.48
N GLY A 40 -42.81 -22.78 -26.55
CA GLY A 40 -43.68 -21.62 -26.32
C GLY A 40 -45.16 -21.99 -26.29
N TYR A 41 -46.04 -20.99 -26.33
CA TYR A 41 -47.49 -21.20 -26.39
C TYR A 41 -47.93 -21.49 -27.83
N GLN A 42 -48.75 -22.53 -28.00
CA GLN A 42 -49.37 -22.82 -29.27
C GLN A 42 -50.78 -22.21 -29.29
N CYS A 43 -50.94 -21.17 -30.10
CA CYS A 43 -52.22 -20.52 -30.41
C CYS A 43 -53.25 -21.53 -30.93
N GLN A 44 -54.54 -21.21 -30.84
CA GLN A 44 -55.61 -22.12 -31.30
C GLN A 44 -55.57 -22.35 -32.81
N ASN A 45 -55.10 -21.36 -33.58
CA ASN A 45 -54.82 -21.47 -35.01
C ASN A 45 -53.57 -22.32 -35.36
N GLY A 46 -52.82 -22.80 -34.36
CA GLY A 46 -51.64 -23.64 -34.53
C GLY A 46 -50.32 -22.90 -34.64
N GLN A 47 -50.32 -21.55 -34.62
CA GLN A 47 -49.12 -20.70 -34.53
C GLN A 47 -48.45 -20.87 -33.17
N CYS A 48 -47.12 -20.80 -33.12
CA CYS A 48 -46.39 -20.82 -31.84
C CYS A 48 -45.75 -19.48 -31.55
N ILE A 49 -46.09 -18.93 -30.38
CA ILE A 49 -45.55 -17.66 -29.87
C ILE A 49 -44.69 -17.91 -28.63
N PRO A 50 -43.71 -17.03 -28.35
CA PRO A 50 -42.95 -17.05 -27.10
C PRO A 50 -43.85 -16.86 -25.87
N LEU A 51 -43.45 -17.38 -24.71
CA LEU A 51 -44.24 -17.27 -23.46
C LEU A 51 -44.35 -15.84 -22.92
N ASP A 52 -43.43 -14.95 -23.29
CA ASP A 52 -43.42 -13.53 -22.93
C ASP A 52 -44.43 -12.69 -23.72
N LYS A 53 -45.07 -13.28 -24.74
CA LYS A 53 -46.12 -12.67 -25.56
C LYS A 53 -47.52 -13.20 -25.23
N LEU A 54 -47.67 -13.83 -24.07
CA LEU A 54 -48.96 -14.20 -23.50
C LEU A 54 -49.46 -13.05 -22.62
N CYS A 55 -50.72 -12.65 -22.77
CA CYS A 55 -51.36 -11.64 -21.91
C CYS A 55 -50.62 -10.29 -21.90
N ASP A 56 -50.05 -9.87 -23.04
CA ASP A 56 -49.27 -8.64 -23.17
C ASP A 56 -50.04 -7.51 -23.88
N VAL A 57 -51.36 -7.72 -24.09
CA VAL A 57 -52.29 -6.77 -24.72
C VAL A 57 -52.10 -6.69 -26.25
N GLU A 58 -51.07 -7.32 -26.81
CA GLU A 58 -50.86 -7.44 -28.26
C GLU A 58 -51.45 -8.75 -28.79
N ASN A 59 -52.16 -8.69 -29.93
CA ASN A 59 -52.69 -9.89 -30.57
C ASN A 59 -51.62 -10.53 -31.46
N ASP A 60 -50.68 -11.24 -30.83
CA ASP A 60 -49.59 -12.00 -31.45
C ASP A 60 -50.07 -13.31 -32.08
N CYS A 61 -51.10 -13.94 -31.51
CA CYS A 61 -51.72 -15.15 -32.06
C CYS A 61 -52.64 -14.88 -33.27
N TRP A 62 -52.89 -13.61 -33.63
CA TRP A 62 -53.87 -13.12 -34.62
C TRP A 62 -55.34 -13.51 -34.38
N ASP A 63 -55.60 -14.64 -33.73
CA ASP A 63 -56.91 -15.10 -33.25
C ASP A 63 -57.24 -14.62 -31.83
N ALA A 64 -56.36 -13.82 -31.22
CA ALA A 64 -56.43 -13.29 -29.86
C ALA A 64 -56.47 -14.36 -28.74
N SER A 65 -56.07 -15.60 -29.06
CA SER A 65 -56.04 -16.70 -28.07
C SER A 65 -54.91 -16.59 -27.05
N ASP A 66 -53.95 -15.70 -27.28
CA ASP A 66 -52.90 -15.26 -26.38
C ASP A 66 -53.38 -14.29 -25.30
N GLU A 67 -54.48 -13.59 -25.55
CA GLU A 67 -55.06 -12.59 -24.65
C GLU A 67 -56.21 -13.14 -23.78
N ASP A 68 -56.61 -14.40 -23.98
CA ASP A 68 -57.63 -15.08 -23.17
C ASP A 68 -57.02 -15.71 -21.89
N CYS A 69 -56.63 -14.84 -20.96
CA CYS A 69 -55.89 -15.20 -19.74
C CYS A 69 -56.76 -15.93 -18.69
N ASP A 70 -58.09 -15.96 -18.84
CA ASP A 70 -59.02 -16.56 -17.88
C ASP A 70 -59.03 -18.11 -17.93
N GLN A 71 -58.60 -18.72 -19.04
CA GLN A 71 -58.44 -20.18 -19.15
C GLN A 71 -57.12 -20.70 -18.56
N PHE A 72 -56.15 -19.84 -18.34
CA PHE A 72 -54.82 -20.21 -17.84
C PHE A 72 -54.71 -19.92 -16.35
N GLN A 73 -55.33 -20.80 -15.55
CA GLN A 73 -55.23 -20.80 -14.08
C GLN A 73 -53.79 -21.07 -13.55
N GLU A 74 -52.81 -21.20 -14.45
CA GLU A 74 -51.37 -21.26 -14.19
C GLU A 74 -50.57 -20.31 -15.11
N CYS A 75 -51.00 -19.06 -15.34
CA CYS A 75 -50.05 -17.97 -15.60
C CYS A 75 -49.26 -17.64 -14.30
N PHE A 76 -48.57 -18.64 -13.77
CA PHE A 76 -47.57 -18.51 -12.71
C PHE A 76 -46.25 -18.07 -13.32
N PHE A 77 -46.21 -16.89 -13.93
CA PHE A 77 -45.00 -16.09 -13.80
C PHE A 77 -45.01 -15.57 -12.37
N GLU A 78 -44.26 -16.25 -11.49
CA GLU A 78 -44.03 -15.81 -10.10
C GLU A 78 -43.49 -14.36 -10.07
N SER A 79 -43.01 -13.84 -11.22
CA SER A 79 -42.62 -12.45 -11.46
C SER A 79 -42.71 -12.10 -12.96
N CYS A 80 -43.14 -10.88 -13.32
CA CYS A 80 -42.99 -10.34 -14.69
C CYS A 80 -41.51 -10.36 -15.12
N PRO A 81 -41.21 -10.32 -16.43
CA PRO A 81 -39.84 -10.11 -16.94
C PRO A 81 -39.17 -8.92 -16.25
N GLU A 82 -37.85 -8.94 -16.06
CA GLU A 82 -37.11 -7.85 -15.38
C GLU A 82 -37.31 -6.47 -16.04
N THR A 83 -37.74 -6.46 -17.31
CA THR A 83 -38.07 -5.27 -18.11
C THR A 83 -39.48 -4.70 -17.86
N HIS A 84 -40.34 -5.42 -17.12
CA HIS A 84 -41.76 -5.11 -16.92
C HIS A 84 -42.15 -5.12 -15.43
N PHE A 85 -43.15 -4.31 -15.07
CA PHE A 85 -43.79 -4.30 -13.76
C PHE A 85 -45.22 -4.87 -13.85
N ARG A 86 -45.67 -5.50 -12.76
CA ARG A 86 -46.99 -6.10 -12.67
C ARG A 86 -48.03 -5.10 -12.15
N CYS A 87 -49.16 -4.95 -12.83
CA CYS A 87 -50.33 -4.22 -12.31
C CYS A 87 -51.08 -5.07 -11.26
N PRO A 88 -51.25 -4.68 -10.00
CA PRO A 88 -52.12 -5.42 -9.07
C PRO A 88 -53.62 -5.23 -9.41
N PRO A 89 -54.54 -6.15 -9.02
CA PRO A 89 -54.32 -7.42 -8.30
C PRO A 89 -54.06 -8.66 -9.20
N ASP A 90 -54.59 -8.75 -10.42
CA ASP A 90 -54.49 -9.94 -11.31
C ASP A 90 -53.76 -9.62 -12.63
N GLY A 91 -52.57 -9.03 -12.48
CA GLY A 91 -51.93 -8.13 -13.45
C GLY A 91 -51.42 -8.61 -14.80
N TYR A 92 -51.71 -7.77 -15.80
CA TYR A 92 -50.88 -7.53 -16.97
C TYR A 92 -49.47 -7.04 -16.58
N CYS A 93 -48.46 -7.45 -17.36
CA CYS A 93 -47.09 -6.97 -17.24
C CYS A 93 -46.89 -5.78 -18.18
N LEU A 94 -46.62 -4.61 -17.63
CA LEU A 94 -46.38 -3.38 -18.39
C LEU A 94 -44.89 -3.02 -18.34
N PRO A 95 -44.29 -2.44 -19.39
CA PRO A 95 -42.89 -2.03 -19.36
C PRO A 95 -42.58 -1.05 -18.23
N VAL A 96 -41.38 -1.14 -17.64
CA VAL A 96 -41.01 -0.28 -16.48
C VAL A 96 -41.10 1.23 -16.80
N TYR A 97 -40.94 1.63 -18.07
CA TYR A 97 -41.02 3.04 -18.50
C TYR A 97 -42.43 3.63 -18.48
N VAL A 98 -43.49 2.82 -18.41
CA VAL A 98 -44.87 3.35 -18.30
C VAL A 98 -45.29 3.59 -16.86
N ARG A 99 -44.47 3.19 -15.87
CA ARG A 99 -44.74 3.49 -14.47
C ARG A 99 -44.41 4.95 -14.15
N CYS A 100 -45.35 5.67 -13.55
CA CYS A 100 -45.17 7.09 -13.16
C CYS A 100 -44.83 8.01 -14.35
N ASN A 101 -45.41 7.73 -15.52
CA ASN A 101 -45.30 8.50 -16.76
C ASN A 101 -46.38 9.60 -16.87
N GLY A 102 -47.35 9.64 -15.96
CA GLY A 102 -48.47 10.59 -15.94
C GLY A 102 -49.69 10.15 -16.75
N VAL A 103 -49.72 8.91 -17.24
CA VAL A 103 -50.81 8.27 -17.98
C VAL A 103 -51.32 7.10 -17.15
N TYR A 104 -52.62 6.80 -17.25
CA TYR A 104 -53.21 5.65 -16.56
C TYR A 104 -53.24 4.45 -17.52
N ASP A 105 -52.21 3.64 -17.47
CA ASP A 105 -52.00 2.44 -18.27
C ASP A 105 -52.49 1.17 -17.54
N CYS A 106 -52.45 1.12 -16.20
CA CYS A 106 -53.10 0.03 -15.45
C CYS A 106 -54.63 0.23 -15.36
N PRO A 107 -55.44 -0.85 -15.42
CA PRO A 107 -56.90 -0.79 -15.25
C PRO A 107 -57.36 -0.10 -13.96
N ASN A 108 -56.59 -0.29 -12.89
CA ASN A 108 -56.84 0.27 -11.56
C ASN A 108 -55.99 1.52 -11.26
N ARG A 109 -55.27 2.08 -12.25
CA ARG A 109 -54.44 3.29 -12.12
C ARG A 109 -53.29 3.17 -11.11
N GLU A 110 -52.86 1.95 -10.83
CA GLU A 110 -51.85 1.65 -9.82
C GLU A 110 -50.43 1.97 -10.28
N ASP A 111 -50.21 2.02 -11.59
CA ASP A 111 -49.02 2.52 -12.27
C ASP A 111 -48.65 3.96 -11.88
N GLU A 112 -49.66 4.78 -11.55
CA GLU A 112 -49.50 6.17 -11.10
C GLU A 112 -49.63 6.33 -9.57
N ALA A 113 -49.70 5.23 -8.83
CA ALA A 113 -49.76 5.27 -7.38
C ALA A 113 -48.35 5.37 -6.76
N ASN A 114 -48.21 6.23 -5.75
CA ASN A 114 -47.01 6.32 -4.90
C ASN A 114 -45.68 6.67 -5.63
N CYS A 115 -45.76 7.43 -6.73
CA CYS A 115 -44.59 7.86 -7.52
C CYS A 115 -43.59 8.76 -6.77
N GLN A 116 -44.00 9.38 -5.65
CA GLN A 116 -43.12 10.22 -4.83
C GLN A 116 -42.10 9.41 -4.02
N VAL A 117 -42.44 8.17 -3.66
CA VAL A 117 -41.58 7.27 -2.88
C VAL A 117 -40.84 6.29 -3.79
N TYR A 118 -41.31 6.12 -5.02
CA TYR A 118 -40.75 5.20 -5.99
C TYR A 118 -39.32 5.61 -6.41
N THR A 119 -38.38 4.71 -6.17
CA THR A 119 -36.98 4.80 -6.60
C THR A 119 -36.68 3.67 -7.57
N CYS A 120 -35.98 3.97 -8.67
CA CYS A 120 -35.60 2.98 -9.69
C CYS A 120 -34.55 2.03 -9.08
N SER A 121 -34.98 0.88 -8.59
CA SER A 121 -34.07 -0.15 -8.07
C SER A 121 -33.39 -0.88 -9.23
N GLY A 122 -32.21 -0.41 -9.64
CA GLY A 122 -31.39 -1.04 -10.69
C GLY A 122 -31.67 -0.56 -12.13
N PHE A 123 -32.70 0.27 -12.34
CA PHE A 123 -33.04 0.86 -13.64
C PHE A 123 -32.60 2.33 -13.74
N TYR A 124 -32.49 2.85 -14.96
CA TYR A 124 -32.07 4.24 -15.18
C TYR A 124 -33.21 5.20 -14.95
N ARG A 125 -32.93 6.29 -14.23
CA ARG A 125 -33.92 7.32 -13.94
C ARG A 125 -33.73 8.50 -14.88
N CYS A 126 -34.79 8.84 -15.62
CA CYS A 126 -34.82 10.00 -16.49
C CYS A 126 -34.57 11.32 -15.72
N ARG A 127 -33.94 12.31 -16.35
CA ARG A 127 -33.65 13.59 -15.70
C ARG A 127 -34.95 14.32 -15.38
N ALA A 128 -34.98 14.95 -14.20
CA ALA A 128 -36.11 15.76 -13.74
C ALA A 128 -37.48 15.03 -13.78
N SER A 129 -37.50 13.70 -13.72
CA SER A 129 -38.72 12.89 -13.76
C SER A 129 -38.64 11.65 -12.86
N THR A 130 -39.77 10.94 -12.76
CA THR A 130 -39.97 9.71 -11.98
C THR A 130 -39.94 8.45 -12.84
N VAL A 131 -39.85 8.60 -14.16
CA VAL A 131 -39.82 7.52 -15.14
C VAL A 131 -38.49 6.76 -15.04
N CYS A 132 -38.60 5.43 -15.05
CA CYS A 132 -37.46 4.51 -15.03
C CYS A 132 -37.37 3.76 -16.37
N VAL A 133 -36.18 3.64 -16.94
CA VAL A 133 -35.93 2.98 -18.23
C VAL A 133 -35.02 1.77 -18.02
N HIS A 134 -35.38 0.64 -18.63
CA HIS A 134 -34.57 -0.57 -18.62
C HIS A 134 -33.30 -0.38 -19.47
N VAL A 135 -32.22 -1.11 -19.15
CA VAL A 135 -30.94 -1.01 -19.89
C VAL A 135 -31.11 -1.30 -21.38
N ASP A 136 -31.99 -2.25 -21.74
CA ASP A 136 -32.27 -2.62 -23.13
C ASP A 136 -33.01 -1.53 -23.94
N HIS A 137 -33.63 -0.56 -23.26
CA HIS A 137 -34.29 0.59 -23.86
C HIS A 137 -33.44 1.86 -23.78
N MET A 138 -32.15 1.74 -23.42
CA MET A 138 -31.21 2.83 -23.62
C MET A 138 -30.65 2.77 -25.02
N CYS A 139 -30.63 3.90 -25.72
CA CYS A 139 -30.03 3.98 -27.05
C CYS A 139 -30.67 3.03 -28.06
N ASP A 140 -31.97 2.75 -27.90
CA ASP A 140 -32.74 1.92 -28.82
C ASP A 140 -33.31 2.75 -30.00
N GLY A 141 -32.97 4.04 -30.04
CA GLY A 141 -33.37 4.98 -31.09
C GLY A 141 -34.79 5.49 -30.89
N ARG A 142 -35.44 5.18 -29.77
CA ARG A 142 -36.76 5.69 -29.39
C ARG A 142 -36.63 6.39 -28.04
N PRO A 143 -37.13 7.62 -27.88
CA PRO A 143 -37.11 8.29 -26.60
C PRO A 143 -38.23 7.77 -25.69
N GLN A 144 -37.88 7.11 -24.59
CA GLN A 144 -38.78 6.77 -23.48
C GLN A 144 -38.76 7.84 -22.38
N CYS A 145 -37.67 8.60 -22.24
CA CYS A 145 -37.58 9.70 -21.28
C CYS A 145 -38.26 10.99 -21.81
N PRO A 146 -38.93 11.77 -20.93
CA PRO A 146 -39.55 13.05 -21.32
C PRO A 146 -38.57 14.07 -21.91
N GLN A 147 -37.32 14.04 -21.45
CA GLN A 147 -36.24 14.91 -21.90
C GLN A 147 -35.31 14.23 -22.92
N HIS A 148 -35.66 13.03 -23.39
CA HIS A 148 -34.89 12.27 -24.38
C HIS A 148 -33.43 11.99 -23.91
N ASP A 149 -33.20 11.96 -22.60
CA ASP A 149 -31.86 11.79 -22.01
C ASP A 149 -31.29 10.37 -22.19
N ASP A 150 -32.20 9.40 -22.29
CA ASP A 150 -31.94 8.00 -22.67
C ASP A 150 -31.33 7.86 -24.06
N GLU A 151 -31.52 8.86 -24.93
CA GLU A 151 -30.98 8.91 -26.30
C GLU A 151 -29.83 9.93 -26.47
N LEU A 152 -29.57 10.78 -25.46
CA LEU A 152 -28.70 11.97 -25.59
C LEU A 152 -27.19 11.65 -25.62
N PHE A 153 -26.79 10.40 -25.37
CA PHE A 153 -25.39 9.98 -25.22
C PHE A 153 -25.03 8.70 -26.01
N CYS A 154 -25.90 8.28 -26.92
CA CYS A 154 -25.79 7.03 -27.67
C CYS A 154 -24.77 7.09 -28.80
N ASP A 155 -24.53 8.30 -29.32
CA ASP A 155 -23.53 8.59 -30.34
C ASP A 155 -22.14 8.93 -29.77
N LEU A 156 -21.90 8.69 -28.48
CA LEU A 156 -20.56 8.81 -27.90
C LEU A 156 -19.66 7.72 -28.50
N ARG A 157 -19.04 8.03 -29.63
CA ARG A 157 -17.94 7.24 -30.18
C ARG A 157 -16.80 7.31 -29.19
N CYS A 158 -16.60 6.22 -28.46
CA CYS A 158 -15.49 6.11 -27.54
C CYS A 158 -14.17 6.35 -28.32
N PRO A 159 -13.29 7.25 -27.85
CA PRO A 159 -12.03 7.50 -28.53
C PRO A 159 -11.21 6.21 -28.66
N GLN A 160 -10.38 6.12 -29.71
CA GLN A 160 -9.47 4.99 -29.85
C GLN A 160 -8.52 4.94 -28.64
N GLY A 161 -8.35 3.75 -28.06
CA GLY A 161 -7.56 3.58 -26.84
C GLY A 161 -8.31 3.92 -25.53
N CYS A 162 -9.62 4.16 -25.59
CA CYS A 162 -10.47 4.36 -24.42
C CYS A 162 -11.55 3.26 -24.30
N VAL A 163 -11.95 2.98 -23.05
CA VAL A 163 -13.14 2.22 -22.68
C VAL A 163 -14.11 3.19 -22.02
N CYS A 164 -15.31 3.30 -22.57
CA CYS A 164 -16.31 4.28 -22.14
C CYS A 164 -17.54 3.57 -21.58
N GLN A 165 -18.04 4.05 -20.44
CA GLN A 165 -19.32 3.68 -19.85
C GLN A 165 -20.09 4.97 -19.54
N GLY A 166 -20.94 5.39 -20.48
CA GLY A 166 -21.62 6.70 -20.40
C GLY A 166 -20.61 7.85 -20.36
N LEU A 167 -20.63 8.65 -19.28
CA LEU A 167 -19.74 9.80 -19.04
C LEU A 167 -18.49 9.46 -18.20
N ALA A 168 -18.14 8.17 -18.12
CA ALA A 168 -16.95 7.65 -17.45
C ALA A 168 -16.00 7.02 -18.47
N PHE A 169 -14.80 7.60 -18.60
CA PHE A 169 -13.83 7.24 -19.62
C PHE A 169 -12.56 6.71 -18.95
N VAL A 170 -12.07 5.57 -19.43
CA VAL A 170 -10.79 4.98 -19.04
C VAL A 170 -9.91 4.86 -20.29
N CYS A 171 -8.81 5.61 -20.35
CA CYS A 171 -8.01 5.80 -21.56
C CYS A 171 -6.55 5.45 -21.31
N SER A 172 -5.97 4.66 -22.22
CA SER A 172 -4.54 4.31 -22.22
C SER A 172 -3.71 5.10 -23.22
N GLU A 173 -4.35 5.89 -24.09
CA GLU A 173 -3.71 6.72 -25.12
C GLU A 173 -4.26 8.16 -25.06
N THR A 174 -3.54 9.10 -25.66
CA THR A 174 -4.03 10.49 -25.77
C THR A 174 -5.20 10.59 -26.73
N PHE A 175 -6.14 11.47 -26.43
CA PHE A 175 -7.30 11.72 -27.27
C PHE A 175 -7.68 13.20 -27.24
N ASP A 176 -8.40 13.65 -28.28
CA ASP A 176 -8.89 15.03 -28.37
C ASP A 176 -10.20 15.18 -27.59
N MET A 177 -10.22 16.13 -26.64
CA MET A 177 -11.37 16.39 -25.77
C MET A 177 -12.43 17.30 -26.38
N GLN A 178 -12.20 17.87 -27.56
CA GLN A 178 -13.12 18.84 -28.17
C GLN A 178 -14.53 18.30 -28.43
N ASN A 179 -14.70 16.97 -28.54
CA ASN A 179 -15.98 16.34 -28.89
C ASN A 179 -16.74 15.71 -27.71
N VAL A 180 -16.26 15.85 -26.46
CA VAL A 180 -16.87 15.19 -25.29
C VAL A 180 -17.30 16.22 -24.23
N PRO A 181 -18.44 16.91 -24.43
CA PRO A 181 -19.00 17.77 -23.39
C PRO A 181 -19.57 16.93 -22.24
N ALA A 182 -19.42 17.41 -21.00
CA ALA A 182 -20.00 16.85 -19.77
C ALA A 182 -19.37 15.56 -19.18
N LEU A 183 -18.11 15.25 -19.49
CA LEU A 183 -17.40 14.16 -18.83
C LEU A 183 -17.33 14.36 -17.30
N ARG A 184 -17.66 13.32 -16.52
CA ARG A 184 -17.64 13.37 -15.03
C ARG A 184 -16.51 12.56 -14.43
N TYR A 185 -16.10 11.50 -15.10
CA TYR A 185 -15.05 10.61 -14.63
C TYR A 185 -14.07 10.38 -15.77
N LEU A 186 -12.80 10.69 -15.52
CA LEU A 186 -11.71 10.40 -16.44
C LEU A 186 -10.56 9.72 -15.71
N ASP A 187 -10.25 8.50 -16.12
CA ASP A 187 -8.98 7.85 -15.82
C ASP A 187 -8.13 7.79 -17.09
N ALA A 188 -7.14 8.66 -17.18
CA ALA A 188 -6.22 8.72 -18.31
C ALA A 188 -4.83 8.19 -17.93
N ARG A 189 -4.76 7.22 -17.01
CA ARG A 189 -3.49 6.68 -16.52
C ARG A 189 -2.62 6.12 -17.64
N GLY A 190 -1.36 6.56 -17.70
CA GLY A 190 -0.39 6.09 -18.69
C GLY A 190 -0.63 6.61 -20.11
N SER A 191 -1.66 7.42 -20.33
CA SER A 191 -2.00 7.98 -21.64
C SER A 191 -0.99 9.03 -22.13
N GLY A 192 -0.27 9.68 -21.21
CA GLY A 192 0.56 10.85 -21.52
C GLY A 192 -0.23 12.16 -21.64
N LEU A 193 -1.54 12.15 -21.31
CA LEU A 193 -2.37 13.34 -21.27
C LEU A 193 -1.88 14.31 -20.17
N SER A 194 -1.88 15.61 -20.47
CA SER A 194 -1.48 16.66 -19.53
C SER A 194 -2.61 17.65 -19.24
N THR A 195 -2.45 18.48 -18.20
CA THR A 195 -3.51 19.43 -17.80
C THR A 195 -3.81 20.51 -18.85
N LYS A 196 -2.94 20.69 -19.85
CA LYS A 196 -3.17 21.62 -20.97
C LYS A 196 -4.14 21.06 -22.03
N ASP A 197 -4.28 19.74 -22.07
CA ASP A 197 -5.08 19.02 -23.06
C ASP A 197 -6.54 18.90 -22.59
N LEU A 198 -6.81 19.27 -21.33
CA LEU A 198 -8.12 19.30 -20.72
C LEU A 198 -8.88 20.58 -21.13
N SER A 199 -10.12 20.42 -21.60
CA SER A 199 -10.99 21.57 -21.88
C SER A 199 -11.52 22.20 -20.58
N PRO A 200 -11.57 23.54 -20.45
CA PRO A 200 -12.12 24.23 -19.28
C PRO A 200 -13.65 24.07 -19.12
N THR A 201 -14.35 23.48 -20.10
CA THR A 201 -15.82 23.33 -20.11
C THR A 201 -16.31 22.02 -19.47
N ILE A 202 -15.43 21.27 -18.81
CA ILE A 202 -15.74 19.92 -18.33
C ILE A 202 -16.06 19.91 -16.83
N TYR A 203 -17.16 19.25 -16.46
CA TYR A 203 -17.63 19.07 -15.08
C TYR A 203 -17.09 17.77 -14.46
N LEU A 204 -15.77 17.60 -14.47
CA LEU A 204 -15.13 16.43 -13.87
C LEU A 204 -15.35 16.41 -12.36
N ALA A 205 -15.71 15.26 -11.83
CA ALA A 205 -15.67 14.94 -10.40
C ALA A 205 -14.42 14.10 -10.07
N TRP A 206 -13.95 13.28 -11.01
CA TRP A 206 -12.77 12.44 -10.89
C TRP A 206 -11.84 12.60 -12.08
N LEU A 207 -10.56 12.87 -11.80
CA LEU A 207 -9.50 12.98 -12.81
C LEU A 207 -8.27 12.21 -12.34
N SER A 208 -7.84 11.20 -13.10
CA SER A 208 -6.54 10.56 -12.93
C SER A 208 -5.66 10.83 -14.15
N LEU A 209 -4.50 11.45 -13.90
CA LEU A 209 -3.39 11.62 -14.83
C LEU A 209 -2.15 10.89 -14.29
N ALA A 210 -2.37 9.74 -13.66
CA ALA A 210 -1.28 8.96 -13.08
C ALA A 210 -0.36 8.38 -14.18
N ALA A 211 0.94 8.30 -13.92
CA ALA A 211 1.92 7.76 -14.87
C ALA A 211 1.93 8.42 -16.27
N CYS A 212 1.56 9.71 -16.37
CA CYS A 212 1.54 10.47 -17.62
C CYS A 212 2.84 11.25 -17.91
N ASN A 213 3.93 10.96 -17.19
CA ASN A 213 5.22 11.66 -17.30
C ASN A 213 5.14 13.20 -17.07
N LEU A 214 4.21 13.66 -16.24
CA LEU A 214 4.03 15.09 -15.97
C LEU A 214 5.20 15.66 -15.16
N GLN A 215 5.73 16.80 -15.60
CA GLN A 215 6.78 17.54 -14.90
C GLN A 215 6.27 18.85 -14.28
N VAL A 216 5.33 19.50 -14.96
CA VAL A 216 4.76 20.81 -14.59
C VAL A 216 3.24 20.75 -14.74
N LEU A 217 2.53 21.39 -13.82
CA LEU A 217 1.08 21.54 -13.87
C LEU A 217 0.72 22.92 -14.43
N TYR A 218 -0.15 22.95 -15.44
CA TYR A 218 -0.73 24.18 -15.99
C TYR A 218 -2.05 24.52 -15.30
N ASN A 219 -2.36 25.81 -15.21
CA ASN A 219 -3.55 26.29 -14.53
C ASN A 219 -4.83 25.85 -15.24
N ILE A 220 -5.78 25.28 -14.50
CA ILE A 220 -7.04 24.81 -15.07
C ILE A 220 -8.18 24.97 -14.07
N SER A 221 -9.32 25.47 -14.57
CA SER A 221 -10.54 25.58 -13.77
C SER A 221 -11.36 24.30 -13.90
N LEU A 222 -11.47 23.55 -12.80
CA LEU A 222 -12.35 22.38 -12.69
C LEU A 222 -13.17 22.49 -11.40
N PRO A 223 -14.27 23.27 -11.40
CA PRO A 223 -14.96 23.66 -10.17
C PRO A 223 -15.64 22.50 -9.45
N THR A 224 -16.02 21.44 -10.17
CA THR A 224 -16.71 20.26 -9.61
C THR A 224 -15.76 19.15 -9.16
N LEU A 225 -14.45 19.33 -9.34
CA LEU A 225 -13.48 18.25 -9.14
C LEU A 225 -13.38 17.86 -7.67
N GLN A 226 -13.58 16.58 -7.38
CA GLN A 226 -13.51 16.01 -6.03
C GLN A 226 -12.26 15.16 -5.82
N THR A 227 -11.82 14.44 -6.84
CA THR A 227 -10.61 13.61 -6.78
C THR A 227 -9.66 13.95 -7.92
N LEU A 228 -8.41 14.23 -7.55
CA LEU A 228 -7.31 14.45 -8.47
C LEU A 228 -6.17 13.49 -8.15
N ASP A 229 -5.86 12.62 -9.11
CA ASP A 229 -4.76 11.66 -9.02
C ASP A 229 -3.64 12.02 -10.00
N LEU A 230 -2.52 12.48 -9.46
CA LEU A 230 -1.31 12.86 -10.17
C LEU A 230 -0.14 11.91 -9.83
N SER A 231 -0.44 10.70 -9.37
CA SER A 231 0.56 9.74 -8.90
C SER A 231 1.51 9.26 -10.01
N ASP A 232 2.70 8.80 -9.61
CA ASP A 232 3.71 8.18 -10.46
C ASP A 232 4.13 9.04 -11.66
N ASN A 233 4.16 10.37 -11.47
CA ASN A 233 4.65 11.34 -12.45
C ASN A 233 6.11 11.77 -12.13
N LEU A 234 6.59 12.80 -12.83
CA LEU A 234 7.96 13.32 -12.74
C LEU A 234 8.00 14.72 -12.08
N ILE A 235 7.01 15.05 -11.26
CA ILE A 235 6.89 16.36 -10.61
C ILE A 235 7.95 16.47 -9.49
N SER A 236 8.85 17.46 -9.59
CA SER A 236 9.95 17.66 -8.63
C SER A 236 9.72 18.75 -7.60
N TRP A 237 8.88 19.74 -7.92
CA TRP A 237 8.47 20.81 -7.00
C TRP A 237 7.00 21.15 -7.27
N LEU A 238 6.31 21.63 -6.25
CA LEU A 238 4.88 21.93 -6.34
C LEU A 238 4.51 23.08 -5.41
N ASP A 239 3.82 24.07 -5.95
CA ASP A 239 3.16 25.11 -5.16
C ASP A 239 1.78 24.59 -4.73
N MET A 240 1.58 24.43 -3.44
CA MET A 240 0.32 23.89 -2.91
C MET A 240 -0.86 24.85 -3.13
N SER A 241 -0.60 26.14 -3.33
CA SER A 241 -1.65 27.11 -3.68
C SER A 241 -2.35 26.80 -5.01
N TYR A 242 -1.70 26.04 -5.90
CA TYR A 242 -2.32 25.59 -7.16
C TYR A 242 -3.63 24.85 -6.94
N PHE A 243 -3.75 24.07 -5.86
CA PHE A 243 -4.95 23.26 -5.62
C PHE A 243 -6.09 24.07 -4.98
N MET A 244 -5.85 25.32 -4.61
CA MET A 244 -6.87 26.20 -4.03
C MET A 244 -7.93 26.60 -5.04
N GLN A 245 -7.64 26.50 -6.33
CA GLN A 245 -8.63 26.73 -7.39
C GLN A 245 -9.72 25.65 -7.45
N PHE A 246 -9.52 24.49 -6.81
CA PHE A 246 -10.48 23.39 -6.81
C PHE A 246 -11.34 23.43 -5.53
N GLU A 247 -12.43 24.18 -5.59
CA GLU A 247 -13.31 24.44 -4.45
C GLU A 247 -13.94 23.19 -3.82
N ASN A 248 -14.04 22.08 -4.57
CA ASN A 248 -14.68 20.84 -4.12
C ASN A 248 -13.70 19.66 -3.95
N LEU A 249 -12.39 19.92 -4.04
CA LEU A 249 -11.39 18.84 -4.02
C LEU A 249 -11.28 18.22 -2.63
N ARG A 250 -11.54 16.91 -2.56
CA ARG A 250 -11.52 16.11 -1.32
C ARG A 250 -10.33 15.17 -1.25
N VAL A 251 -9.87 14.67 -2.40
CA VAL A 251 -8.82 13.65 -2.50
C VAL A 251 -7.75 14.12 -3.48
N LEU A 252 -6.51 14.22 -2.98
CA LEU A 252 -5.34 14.55 -3.79
C LEU A 252 -4.30 13.45 -3.63
N ARG A 253 -3.89 12.84 -4.75
CA ARG A 253 -2.82 11.84 -4.77
C ARG A 253 -1.63 12.36 -5.58
N LEU A 254 -0.48 12.42 -4.93
CA LEU A 254 0.80 12.84 -5.49
C LEU A 254 1.88 11.77 -5.30
N ALA A 255 1.46 10.56 -4.94
CA ALA A 255 2.37 9.47 -4.61
C ALA A 255 3.32 9.15 -5.77
N GLY A 256 4.54 8.70 -5.47
CA GLY A 256 5.49 8.28 -6.51
C GLY A 256 6.10 9.41 -7.34
N ASN A 257 5.84 10.68 -7.02
CA ASN A 257 6.54 11.80 -7.66
C ASN A 257 7.90 12.07 -7.01
N PRO A 258 8.94 12.47 -7.78
CA PRO A 258 10.24 12.87 -7.25
C PRO A 258 10.24 14.24 -6.55
N LEU A 259 9.19 14.53 -5.78
CA LEU A 259 8.98 15.79 -5.06
C LEU A 259 10.08 15.99 -4.03
N GLN A 260 10.88 17.04 -4.19
CA GLN A 260 11.93 17.43 -3.24
C GLN A 260 11.47 18.57 -2.34
N PHE A 261 10.64 19.47 -2.88
CA PHE A 261 10.18 20.68 -2.20
C PHE A 261 8.68 20.90 -2.47
N LEU A 262 7.95 21.17 -1.39
CA LEU A 262 6.61 21.73 -1.42
C LEU A 262 6.69 23.14 -0.84
N PHE A 263 6.02 24.10 -1.45
CA PHE A 263 5.94 25.47 -0.95
C PHE A 263 4.53 26.01 -1.10
N THR A 264 4.23 27.10 -0.41
CA THR A 264 2.99 27.87 -0.59
C THR A 264 3.35 29.32 -0.81
N SER A 265 2.78 29.94 -1.86
CA SER A 265 2.98 31.36 -2.17
C SER A 265 1.98 32.28 -1.45
N TYR A 266 0.88 31.73 -0.94
CA TYR A 266 -0.16 32.46 -0.21
C TYR A 266 -0.07 32.16 1.29
N THR A 267 -0.11 33.23 2.09
CA THR A 267 0.05 33.21 3.55
C THR A 267 -1.25 33.42 4.31
N GLU A 268 -2.37 33.68 3.63
CA GLU A 268 -3.68 33.78 4.27
C GLU A 268 -4.36 32.41 4.39
N PRO A 269 -4.86 32.04 5.58
CA PRO A 269 -5.53 30.77 5.80
C PRO A 269 -6.91 30.79 5.13
N GLN A 270 -6.96 30.32 3.89
CA GLN A 270 -8.20 30.00 3.20
C GLN A 270 -8.47 28.50 3.37
N HIS A 271 -9.72 28.12 3.64
CA HIS A 271 -10.06 26.74 3.97
C HIS A 271 -10.38 25.93 2.72
N SER A 272 -9.53 24.95 2.40
CA SER A 272 -9.83 23.91 1.42
C SER A 272 -10.60 22.75 2.06
N PRO A 273 -11.56 22.11 1.36
CA PRO A 273 -12.24 20.91 1.84
C PRO A 273 -11.43 19.62 1.65
N LEU A 274 -10.14 19.71 1.36
CA LEU A 274 -9.28 18.55 1.14
C LEU A 274 -9.22 17.67 2.39
N THR A 275 -9.63 16.41 2.25
CA THR A 275 -9.71 15.42 3.35
C THR A 275 -8.62 14.36 3.28
N TYR A 276 -8.13 14.04 2.08
CA TYR A 276 -7.17 12.97 1.85
C TYR A 276 -6.00 13.49 1.02
N LEU A 277 -4.79 13.34 1.55
CA LEU A 277 -3.55 13.70 0.87
C LEU A 277 -2.56 12.53 0.90
N ASP A 278 -2.18 12.06 -0.29
CA ASP A 278 -1.16 11.02 -0.44
C ASP A 278 0.12 11.60 -1.05
N LEU A 279 1.16 11.65 -0.23
CA LEU A 279 2.53 12.05 -0.54
C LEU A 279 3.50 10.87 -0.37
N SER A 280 3.01 9.64 -0.43
CA SER A 280 3.83 8.43 -0.28
C SER A 280 4.81 8.25 -1.44
N ARG A 281 5.92 7.55 -1.21
CA ARG A 281 6.96 7.29 -2.23
C ARG A 281 7.49 8.59 -2.87
N THR A 282 7.63 9.66 -2.08
CA THR A 282 8.20 10.95 -2.53
C THR A 282 9.64 11.15 -2.03
N SER A 283 10.36 12.10 -2.63
CA SER A 283 11.76 12.42 -2.26
C SER A 283 11.86 13.57 -1.24
N LEU A 284 10.79 13.81 -0.48
CA LEU A 284 10.74 14.89 0.51
C LEU A 284 11.69 14.59 1.66
N LYS A 285 12.59 15.54 1.96
CA LYS A 285 13.55 15.43 3.07
C LYS A 285 13.03 16.05 4.36
N VAL A 286 12.33 17.17 4.24
CA VAL A 286 11.81 17.98 5.34
C VAL A 286 10.34 18.27 5.07
N PHE A 287 9.54 18.16 6.12
CA PHE A 287 8.11 18.43 6.08
C PHE A 287 7.78 19.52 7.11
N THR A 288 7.33 20.69 6.67
CA THR A 288 6.96 21.82 7.53
C THR A 288 5.46 22.06 7.49
N GLY A 289 4.87 22.50 8.61
CA GLY A 289 3.43 22.72 8.69
C GLY A 289 2.94 23.83 7.77
N GLU A 290 3.79 24.82 7.47
CA GLU A 290 3.46 25.93 6.56
C GLU A 290 3.00 25.45 5.18
N MET A 291 3.56 24.32 4.69
CA MET A 291 3.19 23.72 3.41
C MET A 291 1.71 23.33 3.34
N LEU A 292 1.11 23.00 4.50
CA LEU A 292 -0.28 22.58 4.62
C LEU A 292 -1.15 23.57 5.41
N SER A 293 -0.67 24.79 5.63
CA SER A 293 -1.38 25.83 6.39
C SER A 293 -2.80 26.10 5.88
N SER A 294 -3.02 25.92 4.59
CA SER A 294 -4.31 26.10 3.90
C SER A 294 -5.24 24.86 3.93
N PHE A 295 -4.76 23.70 4.35
CA PHE A 295 -5.48 22.42 4.25
C PHE A 295 -5.80 21.85 5.63
N SER A 296 -6.44 22.66 6.48
CA SER A 296 -6.75 22.30 7.88
C SER A 296 -7.72 21.11 8.03
N ALA A 297 -8.50 20.81 7.00
CA ALA A 297 -9.54 19.76 7.00
C ALA A 297 -9.01 18.35 6.66
N ILE A 298 -7.69 18.18 6.46
CA ILE A 298 -7.10 16.88 6.11
C ILE A 298 -7.35 15.89 7.27
N GLN A 299 -7.97 14.76 6.93
CA GLN A 299 -8.25 13.65 7.84
C GLN A 299 -7.26 12.50 7.65
N VAL A 300 -6.77 12.29 6.43
CA VAL A 300 -5.84 11.21 6.10
C VAL A 300 -4.62 11.79 5.40
N LEU A 301 -3.46 11.59 6.02
CA LEU A 301 -2.16 12.01 5.48
C LEU A 301 -1.24 10.80 5.35
N ASN A 302 -0.85 10.49 4.11
CA ASN A 302 0.11 9.43 3.83
C ASN A 302 1.46 10.02 3.41
N LEU A 303 2.48 9.79 4.22
CA LEU A 303 3.87 10.18 3.99
C LEU A 303 4.79 8.94 3.93
N SER A 304 4.22 7.74 3.81
CA SER A 304 4.98 6.48 3.83
C SER A 304 6.01 6.39 2.71
N ILE A 305 7.10 5.65 2.96
CA ILE A 305 8.15 5.38 1.96
C ILE A 305 8.78 6.70 1.44
N SER A 306 8.73 7.76 2.23
CA SER A 306 9.36 9.05 1.88
C SER A 306 10.76 9.17 2.49
N CYS A 307 11.60 10.00 1.87
CA CYS A 307 12.97 10.27 2.32
C CYS A 307 13.06 11.23 3.52
N LEU A 308 12.03 11.28 4.36
CA LEU A 308 11.93 12.19 5.49
C LEU A 308 12.95 11.81 6.56
N THR A 309 13.81 12.76 6.93
CA THR A 309 14.88 12.54 7.93
C THR A 309 14.56 13.14 9.30
N GLU A 310 13.74 14.20 9.32
CA GLU A 310 13.44 14.95 10.54
C GLU A 310 11.99 15.44 10.51
N LEU A 311 11.31 15.31 11.65
CA LEU A 311 10.03 15.96 11.92
C LEU A 311 10.25 17.08 12.93
N ARG A 312 9.79 18.28 12.59
CA ARG A 312 9.91 19.48 13.42
C ARG A 312 8.67 19.64 14.30
N TYR A 313 8.78 20.45 15.33
CA TYR A 313 7.67 20.75 16.26
C TYR A 313 6.45 21.38 15.55
N ASP A 314 6.67 22.07 14.43
CA ASP A 314 5.64 22.76 13.64
C ASP A 314 5.08 21.92 12.49
N SER A 315 5.63 20.71 12.23
CA SER A 315 5.29 19.88 11.07
C SER A 315 3.79 19.62 10.91
N PHE A 316 3.04 19.47 12.01
CA PHE A 316 1.61 19.14 11.98
C PHE A 316 0.73 20.20 12.65
N TYR A 317 1.25 21.41 12.86
CA TYR A 317 0.58 22.46 13.64
C TYR A 317 -0.81 22.87 13.08
N TYR A 318 -0.93 22.95 11.76
CA TYR A 318 -2.13 23.45 11.07
C TYR A 318 -3.18 22.37 10.74
N ILE A 319 -2.82 21.08 10.85
CA ILE A 319 -3.66 19.95 10.40
C ILE A 319 -4.23 19.16 11.58
N GLN A 320 -5.05 19.82 12.40
CA GLN A 320 -5.53 19.28 13.68
C GLN A 320 -6.57 18.15 13.53
N GLU A 321 -7.22 18.07 12.36
CA GLU A 321 -8.28 17.11 12.05
C GLU A 321 -7.76 15.75 11.52
N VAL A 322 -6.44 15.56 11.46
CA VAL A 322 -5.86 14.31 10.96
C VAL A 322 -6.22 13.16 11.90
N THR A 323 -6.91 12.17 11.34
CA THR A 323 -7.33 10.93 12.01
C THR A 323 -6.38 9.76 11.71
N HIS A 324 -5.83 9.71 10.50
CA HIS A 324 -4.92 8.66 10.06
C HIS A 324 -3.65 9.28 9.50
N LEU A 325 -2.53 9.00 10.16
CA LEU A 325 -1.20 9.44 9.77
C LEU A 325 -0.31 8.24 9.48
N ASP A 326 0.20 8.15 8.26
CA ASP A 326 1.14 7.10 7.85
C ASP A 326 2.54 7.66 7.63
N LEU A 327 3.45 7.31 8.53
CA LEU A 327 4.89 7.60 8.50
C LEU A 327 5.70 6.30 8.36
N SER A 328 5.08 5.20 7.92
CA SER A 328 5.74 3.91 7.77
C SER A 328 6.86 3.97 6.73
N LYS A 329 7.93 3.20 6.96
CA LYS A 329 9.09 3.09 6.05
C LYS A 329 9.79 4.43 5.72
N THR A 330 9.62 5.45 6.55
CA THR A 330 10.40 6.69 6.52
C THR A 330 11.75 6.52 7.22
N GLN A 331 12.65 7.48 7.06
CA GLN A 331 14.00 7.47 7.64
C GLN A 331 14.15 8.52 8.75
N ILE A 332 13.08 8.71 9.53
CA ILE A 332 13.02 9.74 10.57
C ILE A 332 14.01 9.36 11.69
N ARG A 333 15.03 10.19 11.87
CA ARG A 333 16.04 10.05 12.94
C ARG A 333 15.76 11.00 14.09
N ARG A 334 15.33 12.22 13.76
CA ARG A 334 15.10 13.29 14.73
C ARG A 334 13.63 13.65 14.79
N VAL A 335 13.12 13.64 16.02
CA VAL A 335 11.77 14.07 16.36
C VAL A 335 11.92 15.06 17.50
N HIS A 336 11.28 16.22 17.39
CA HIS A 336 11.26 17.22 18.46
C HIS A 336 10.12 16.97 19.43
N ASN A 337 10.20 17.56 20.63
CA ASN A 337 9.05 17.55 21.53
C ASN A 337 7.84 18.22 20.87
N ASP A 338 6.64 17.87 21.34
CA ASP A 338 5.38 18.46 20.89
C ASP A 338 5.02 18.26 19.40
N THR A 339 5.80 17.49 18.62
CA THR A 339 5.55 17.24 17.19
C THR A 339 4.12 16.78 16.91
N PHE A 340 3.55 15.92 17.76
CA PHE A 340 2.18 15.40 17.60
C PHE A 340 1.14 16.07 18.52
N LYS A 341 1.54 17.05 19.33
CA LYS A 341 0.68 17.66 20.37
C LYS A 341 -0.58 18.34 19.82
N HIS A 342 -0.50 18.84 18.59
CA HIS A 342 -1.60 19.56 17.94
C HIS A 342 -2.60 18.62 17.23
N LEU A 343 -2.27 17.33 17.08
CA LEU A 343 -3.10 16.33 16.40
C LEU A 343 -4.14 15.75 17.36
N LYS A 344 -5.18 16.52 17.67
CA LYS A 344 -6.21 16.12 18.65
C LYS A 344 -7.15 15.01 18.14
N SER A 345 -7.36 14.93 16.83
CA SER A 345 -8.28 13.98 16.21
C SER A 345 -7.61 12.67 15.78
N LEU A 346 -6.32 12.47 16.10
CA LEU A 346 -5.55 11.32 15.65
C LEU A 346 -6.10 10.03 16.26
N LYS A 347 -6.30 9.01 15.43
CA LYS A 347 -6.78 7.68 15.83
C LYS A 347 -5.82 6.58 15.43
N VAL A 348 -5.16 6.72 14.28
CA VAL A 348 -4.25 5.72 13.73
C VAL A 348 -2.93 6.38 13.36
N LEU A 349 -1.85 5.84 13.90
CA LEU A 349 -0.48 6.23 13.57
C LEU A 349 0.29 5.01 13.09
N GLN A 350 0.67 4.99 11.81
CA GLN A 350 1.64 4.01 11.32
C GLN A 350 3.03 4.63 11.36
N ALA A 351 3.93 4.02 12.12
CA ALA A 351 5.24 4.56 12.39
C ALA A 351 6.34 3.71 11.74
N SER A 352 7.41 4.37 11.29
CA SER A 352 8.63 3.70 10.82
C SER A 352 9.45 3.06 11.94
N SER A 353 9.29 3.55 13.17
CA SER A 353 10.01 3.10 14.37
C SER A 353 9.12 3.22 15.59
N TYR A 354 9.31 2.32 16.57
CA TYR A 354 8.58 2.33 17.86
C TYR A 354 8.73 3.67 18.61
N LYS A 355 9.79 4.44 18.33
CA LYS A 355 10.08 5.76 18.91
C LYS A 355 8.94 6.75 18.72
N LEU A 356 8.25 6.70 17.58
CA LEU A 356 7.13 7.59 17.26
C LEU A 356 5.86 7.21 18.03
N CYS A 357 5.77 5.98 18.54
CA CYS A 357 4.66 5.48 19.34
C CYS A 357 4.84 5.72 20.84
N CYS A 358 5.89 6.43 21.25
CA CYS A 358 6.18 6.67 22.65
C CYS A 358 5.18 7.64 23.31
N HIS A 359 4.75 7.33 24.53
CA HIS A 359 3.79 8.14 25.29
C HIS A 359 4.28 9.59 25.50
N GLU A 360 5.59 9.82 25.62
CA GLU A 360 6.17 11.17 25.75
C GLU A 360 5.92 12.06 24.53
N LEU A 361 5.71 11.46 23.35
CA LEU A 361 5.35 12.15 22.11
C LEU A 361 3.83 12.26 21.92
N LEU A 362 3.05 11.41 22.60
CA LEU A 362 1.59 11.36 22.56
C LEU A 362 0.99 11.40 23.99
N PRO A 363 1.25 12.45 24.79
CA PRO A 363 0.86 12.47 26.20
C PRO A 363 -0.66 12.42 26.38
N ASP A 364 -1.40 13.21 25.58
CA ASP A 364 -2.87 13.31 25.70
C ASP A 364 -3.63 12.25 24.88
N LEU A 365 -2.93 11.53 23.99
CA LEU A 365 -3.53 10.65 22.98
C LEU A 365 -3.12 9.17 23.07
N ALA A 366 -2.20 8.81 23.97
CA ALA A 366 -1.60 7.46 23.99
C ALA A 366 -2.58 6.30 24.22
N HIS A 367 -3.75 6.54 24.81
CA HIS A 367 -4.75 5.49 25.05
C HIS A 367 -5.84 5.43 23.95
N GLU A 368 -5.95 6.46 23.13
CA GLU A 368 -6.97 6.56 22.07
C GLU A 368 -6.39 6.26 20.68
N VAL A 369 -5.08 6.45 20.51
CA VAL A 369 -4.37 6.22 19.25
C VAL A 369 -3.90 4.77 19.14
N MET A 370 -4.33 4.09 18.07
CA MET A 370 -3.74 2.83 17.63
C MET A 370 -2.43 3.11 16.89
N CYS A 371 -1.30 2.85 17.56
CA CYS A 371 0.02 3.02 16.96
C CYS A 371 0.59 1.67 16.47
N PHE A 372 0.97 1.61 15.20
CA PHE A 372 1.58 0.44 14.58
C PHE A 372 3.05 0.73 14.26
N SER A 373 3.96 0.00 14.90
CA SER A 373 5.40 0.08 14.63
C SER A 373 6.05 -1.30 14.66
N PRO A 374 7.20 -1.49 14.00
CA PRO A 374 8.04 -2.66 14.24
C PRO A 374 8.51 -2.70 15.70
N ASP A 375 8.41 -3.86 16.36
CA ASP A 375 8.82 -4.04 17.75
C ASP A 375 10.36 -4.03 17.91
N ASP A 376 10.85 -3.37 18.97
CA ASP A 376 12.22 -3.54 19.48
C ASP A 376 12.15 -4.28 20.83
N ILE A 377 12.97 -5.33 20.97
CA ILE A 377 12.93 -6.26 22.11
C ILE A 377 13.80 -5.75 23.27
N PHE A 378 14.78 -4.89 23.00
CA PHE A 378 15.78 -4.51 23.99
C PHE A 378 15.56 -3.10 24.53
N SER A 379 15.20 -2.16 23.66
CA SER A 379 15.06 -0.74 24.01
C SER A 379 13.59 -0.37 24.21
N SER A 380 13.36 0.62 25.05
CA SER A 380 12.03 1.22 25.26
C SER A 380 12.12 2.74 25.08
N CYS A 381 11.00 3.44 25.19
CA CYS A 381 10.96 4.91 25.16
C CYS A 381 11.82 5.54 26.27
N GLN A 382 11.75 4.97 27.47
CA GLN A 382 12.37 5.54 28.66
C GLN A 382 13.78 5.03 28.90
N ASN A 383 14.02 3.75 28.60
CA ASN A 383 15.22 3.03 29.03
C ASN A 383 15.92 2.33 27.86
N LEU A 384 17.25 2.38 27.87
CA LEU A 384 18.12 1.63 26.96
C LEU A 384 17.90 0.12 27.12
N LEU A 385 17.76 -0.35 28.36
CA LEU A 385 17.34 -1.72 28.67
C LEU A 385 15.89 -1.70 29.19
N SER A 386 14.96 -2.06 28.32
CA SER A 386 13.51 -2.13 28.60
C SER A 386 13.19 -3.00 29.82
N SER A 387 13.85 -4.16 29.95
CA SER A 387 13.55 -5.13 31.01
C SER A 387 14.45 -4.98 32.24
N LYS A 388 13.83 -4.96 33.43
CA LYS A 388 14.54 -4.97 34.72
C LYS A 388 15.42 -6.22 34.88
N THR A 389 15.02 -7.33 34.25
CA THR A 389 15.78 -8.57 34.22
C THR A 389 17.06 -8.44 33.41
N ALA A 390 17.01 -7.85 32.20
CA ALA A 390 18.21 -7.60 31.41
C ALA A 390 19.16 -6.66 32.15
N PHE A 391 18.65 -5.61 32.78
CA PHE A 391 19.46 -4.73 33.63
C PHE A 391 20.20 -5.50 34.73
N ALA A 392 19.49 -6.32 35.51
CA ALA A 392 20.10 -7.11 36.58
C ALA A 392 21.14 -8.12 36.05
N LEU A 393 20.86 -8.76 34.91
CA LEU A 393 21.78 -9.70 34.27
C LEU A 393 23.06 -9.03 33.76
N VAL A 394 22.95 -7.85 33.13
CA VAL A 394 24.12 -7.09 32.65
C VAL A 394 25.04 -6.75 33.82
N TRP A 395 24.49 -6.28 34.95
CA TRP A 395 25.29 -6.00 36.15
C TRP A 395 25.88 -7.25 36.79
N ALA A 396 25.13 -8.35 36.87
CA ALA A 396 25.63 -9.61 37.40
C ALA A 396 26.80 -10.16 36.56
N LEU A 397 26.65 -10.18 35.24
CA LEU A 397 27.70 -10.62 34.31
C LEU A 397 28.90 -9.68 34.32
N CYS A 398 28.68 -8.37 34.45
CA CYS A 398 29.75 -7.38 34.63
C CYS A 398 30.59 -7.68 35.88
N VAL A 399 29.95 -7.86 37.04
CA VAL A 399 30.68 -8.16 38.29
C VAL A 399 31.43 -9.49 38.19
N LEU A 400 30.79 -10.54 37.68
CA LEU A 400 31.43 -11.86 37.52
C LEU A 400 32.64 -11.81 36.57
N SER A 401 32.50 -11.15 35.42
CA SER A 401 33.56 -11.04 34.42
C SER A 401 34.73 -10.18 34.89
N LEU A 402 34.48 -9.07 35.59
CA LEU A 402 35.55 -8.21 36.10
C LEU A 402 36.28 -8.87 37.28
N THR A 403 35.55 -9.33 38.29
CA THR A 403 36.15 -9.86 39.52
C THR A 403 36.74 -11.26 39.32
N GLY A 404 36.02 -12.14 38.62
CA GLY A 404 36.43 -13.53 38.38
C GLY A 404 37.69 -13.61 37.52
N ASN A 405 37.75 -12.86 36.43
CA ASN A 405 38.93 -12.88 35.56
C ASN A 405 40.14 -12.18 36.18
N VAL A 406 39.96 -11.08 36.92
CA VAL A 406 41.07 -10.45 37.67
C VAL A 406 41.65 -11.42 38.69
N TYR A 407 40.80 -12.11 39.46
CA TYR A 407 41.24 -13.12 40.41
C TYR A 407 42.06 -14.23 39.71
N CYS A 408 41.57 -14.77 38.61
CA CYS A 408 42.26 -15.81 37.84
C CYS A 408 43.61 -15.33 37.29
N ILE A 409 43.70 -14.10 36.79
CA ILE A 409 44.96 -13.51 36.30
C ILE A 409 45.96 -13.35 37.45
N VAL A 410 45.55 -12.74 38.57
CA VAL A 410 46.42 -12.53 39.74
C VAL A 410 46.89 -13.85 40.32
N HIS A 411 45.99 -14.82 40.49
CA HIS A 411 46.33 -16.16 40.97
C HIS A 411 47.30 -16.87 40.01
N SER A 412 47.11 -16.74 38.70
CA SER A 412 48.01 -17.29 37.68
C SER A 412 49.41 -16.66 37.73
N GLU A 413 49.50 -15.35 37.95
CA GLU A 413 50.79 -14.65 38.11
C GLU A 413 51.51 -15.00 39.42
N ILE A 414 50.79 -15.21 40.52
CA ILE A 414 51.39 -15.63 41.80
C ILE A 414 51.95 -17.05 41.68
N LYS A 415 51.20 -17.97 41.05
CA LYS A 415 51.60 -19.38 40.90
C LYS A 415 52.70 -19.60 39.85
N LYS A 416 52.91 -18.64 38.94
CA LYS A 416 54.02 -18.62 37.96
C LYS A 416 55.41 -18.60 38.58
N LYS A 417 55.56 -18.21 39.86
CA LYS A 417 56.87 -18.23 40.54
C LYS A 417 57.49 -19.63 40.71
N GLU A 418 56.74 -20.72 40.48
CA GLU A 418 57.22 -22.08 40.78
C GLU A 418 57.43 -23.03 39.60
N LYS A 419 57.07 -22.72 38.33
CA LYS A 419 57.34 -23.64 37.21
C LYS A 419 57.30 -23.00 35.81
N HIS A 420 58.12 -23.57 34.91
CA HIS A 420 58.28 -23.27 33.49
C HIS A 420 56.99 -22.80 32.78
N ARG A 421 57.11 -21.75 31.95
CA ARG A 421 56.00 -21.14 31.18
C ARG A 421 55.47 -22.14 30.13
N SER A 422 54.33 -22.78 30.40
CA SER A 422 53.65 -23.63 29.42
C SER A 422 52.77 -22.78 28.48
N VAL A 423 52.58 -23.24 27.24
CA VAL A 423 51.73 -22.62 26.21
C VAL A 423 50.33 -22.35 26.73
N PHE A 424 49.77 -23.38 27.38
CA PHE A 424 48.48 -23.35 28.03
C PHE A 424 48.32 -22.15 28.98
N ASN A 425 49.36 -21.79 29.74
CA ASN A 425 49.29 -20.65 30.66
C ASN A 425 49.17 -19.31 29.91
N VAL A 426 49.75 -19.18 28.71
CA VAL A 426 49.65 -17.96 27.89
C VAL A 426 48.25 -17.86 27.27
N LEU A 427 47.72 -18.97 26.75
CA LEU A 427 46.37 -19.01 26.17
C LEU A 427 45.30 -18.71 27.23
N MET A 428 45.44 -19.25 28.45
CA MET A 428 44.53 -18.97 29.56
C MET A 428 44.55 -17.49 29.98
N ILE A 429 45.73 -16.85 30.01
CA ILE A 429 45.82 -15.42 30.32
C ILE A 429 45.12 -14.57 29.25
N ASN A 430 45.32 -14.90 27.97
CA ASN A 430 44.65 -14.19 26.87
C ASN A 430 43.12 -14.32 26.96
N LEU A 431 42.61 -15.50 27.29
CA LEU A 431 41.17 -15.73 27.51
C LEU A 431 40.63 -14.86 28.65
N HIS A 432 41.31 -14.84 29.81
CA HIS A 432 40.89 -14.02 30.95
C HIS A 432 40.95 -12.51 30.67
N VAL A 433 41.95 -12.05 29.91
CA VAL A 433 42.05 -10.63 29.51
C VAL A 433 40.90 -10.26 28.57
N SER A 434 40.56 -11.11 27.62
CA SER A 434 39.45 -10.92 26.70
C SER A 434 38.09 -10.87 27.41
N ASP A 435 37.85 -11.78 28.34
CA ASP A 435 36.60 -11.84 29.10
C ASP A 435 36.51 -10.66 30.09
N PHE A 436 37.63 -10.20 30.65
CA PHE A 436 37.69 -8.97 31.46
C PHE A 436 37.27 -7.74 30.64
N LEU A 437 37.80 -7.59 29.42
CA LEU A 437 37.44 -6.49 28.52
C LEU A 437 35.96 -6.55 28.10
N THR A 438 35.42 -7.75 27.89
CA THR A 438 33.97 -7.96 27.70
C THR A 438 33.16 -7.45 28.91
N GLY A 439 33.66 -7.66 30.12
CA GLY A 439 33.10 -7.08 31.35
C GLY A 439 33.10 -5.55 31.36
N THR A 440 34.17 -4.92 30.85
CA THR A 440 34.23 -3.44 30.74
C THR A 440 33.19 -2.89 29.75
N TYR A 441 32.90 -3.61 28.67
CA TYR A 441 31.80 -3.26 27.75
C TYR A 441 30.43 -3.34 28.44
N MET A 442 30.16 -4.41 29.20
CA MET A 442 28.92 -4.54 29.97
C MET A 442 28.79 -3.45 31.04
N LEU A 443 29.91 -3.02 31.64
CA LEU A 443 29.94 -1.87 32.53
C LEU A 443 29.54 -0.58 31.81
N VAL A 444 30.08 -0.33 30.61
CA VAL A 444 29.73 0.85 29.81
C VAL A 444 28.24 0.89 29.49
N ILE A 445 27.65 -0.24 29.07
CA ILE A 445 26.20 -0.33 28.82
C ILE A 445 25.39 -0.13 30.10
N GLY A 446 25.79 -0.79 31.20
CA GLY A 446 25.10 -0.67 32.49
C GLY A 446 25.12 0.76 33.05
N VAL A 447 26.24 1.49 32.87
CA VAL A 447 26.36 2.90 33.24
C VAL A 447 25.55 3.79 32.29
N ALA A 448 25.58 3.52 30.97
CA ALA A 448 24.78 4.26 30.00
C ALA A 448 23.28 4.15 30.30
N ASP A 449 22.78 2.96 30.62
CA ASP A 449 21.39 2.77 31.05
C ASP A 449 21.05 3.58 32.30
N LEU A 450 21.95 3.67 33.29
CA LEU A 450 21.73 4.51 34.47
C LEU A 450 21.70 6.01 34.15
N VAL A 451 22.56 6.47 33.24
CA VAL A 451 22.66 7.89 32.86
C VAL A 451 21.45 8.34 32.02
N PHE A 452 21.00 7.49 31.10
CA PHE A 452 19.91 7.79 30.18
C PHE A 452 18.54 7.29 30.65
N ARG A 453 18.45 6.73 31.86
CA ARG A 453 17.20 6.27 32.48
C ARG A 453 16.14 7.37 32.44
N ASP A 454 14.93 6.97 32.03
CA ASP A 454 13.75 7.82 31.87
C ASP A 454 13.88 8.95 30.83
N ARG A 455 14.97 9.01 30.06
CA ARG A 455 15.19 10.04 29.02
C ARG A 455 15.84 9.50 27.75
N TYR A 456 15.88 8.18 27.58
CA TYR A 456 16.66 7.55 26.51
C TYR A 456 16.25 8.03 25.10
N LEU A 457 14.94 8.21 24.85
CA LEU A 457 14.40 8.69 23.58
C LEU A 457 15.12 9.92 23.00
N TRP A 458 15.50 10.88 23.86
CA TRP A 458 16.10 12.16 23.42
C TRP A 458 17.62 12.12 23.26
N TYR A 459 18.29 11.13 23.86
CA TYR A 459 19.75 11.01 23.87
C TYR A 459 20.27 9.83 23.06
N GLU A 460 19.39 8.99 22.52
CA GLU A 460 19.77 7.81 21.75
C GLU A 460 20.68 8.14 20.56
N GLU A 461 20.33 9.11 19.71
CA GLU A 461 21.16 9.47 18.54
C GLU A 461 22.56 9.94 18.97
N ALA A 462 22.64 10.74 20.03
CA ALA A 462 23.90 11.22 20.59
C ALA A 462 24.73 10.09 21.22
N TRP A 463 24.08 9.13 21.88
CA TRP A 463 24.72 7.96 22.47
C TRP A 463 25.24 6.99 21.39
N THR A 464 24.37 6.64 20.45
CA THR A 464 24.64 5.65 19.40
C THR A 464 25.61 6.13 18.34
N GLY A 465 25.59 7.42 18.02
CA GLY A 465 26.62 8.09 17.22
C GLY A 465 27.87 8.50 18.00
N GLY A 466 27.85 8.31 19.33
CA GLY A 466 28.94 8.71 20.21
C GLY A 466 30.16 7.79 20.11
N TRP A 467 31.35 8.39 20.19
CA TRP A 467 32.64 7.68 20.21
C TRP A 467 32.68 6.55 21.26
N LEU A 468 32.12 6.78 22.45
CA LEU A 468 32.13 5.79 23.52
C LEU A 468 31.34 4.53 23.18
N CYS A 469 30.15 4.65 22.57
CA CYS A 469 29.40 3.46 22.14
C CYS A 469 30.10 2.76 20.98
N GLN A 470 30.56 3.52 19.98
CA GLN A 470 31.21 2.96 18.80
C GLN A 470 32.49 2.17 19.16
N MET A 471 33.35 2.73 20.02
CA MET A 471 34.59 2.08 20.42
C MET A 471 34.37 0.93 21.39
N SER A 472 33.42 1.04 22.33
CA SER A 472 33.11 -0.06 23.23
C SER A 472 32.51 -1.25 22.47
N GLY A 473 31.66 -1.00 21.46
CA GLY A 473 31.17 -2.02 20.54
C GLY A 473 32.30 -2.70 19.75
N LEU A 474 33.23 -1.92 19.19
CA LEU A 474 34.40 -2.46 18.49
C LEU A 474 35.26 -3.35 19.40
N VAL A 475 35.54 -2.89 20.63
CA VAL A 475 36.31 -3.67 21.62
C VAL A 475 35.58 -4.96 21.97
N PHE A 476 34.26 -4.92 22.19
CA PHE A 476 33.46 -6.11 22.48
C PHE A 476 33.59 -7.18 21.41
N TRP A 477 33.43 -6.83 20.13
CA TRP A 477 33.53 -7.79 19.03
C TRP A 477 34.92 -8.40 18.90
N MET A 478 35.97 -7.58 19.09
CA MET A 478 37.34 -8.08 19.13
C MET A 478 37.57 -9.06 20.27
N CYS A 479 36.96 -8.82 21.44
CA CYS A 479 37.05 -9.74 22.58
C CYS A 479 36.33 -11.06 22.29
N VAL A 480 35.14 -11.03 21.69
CA VAL A 480 34.41 -12.25 21.31
C VAL A 480 35.26 -13.12 20.38
N ASP A 481 35.85 -12.53 19.34
CA ASP A 481 36.72 -13.27 18.41
C ASP A 481 37.94 -13.87 19.11
N VAL A 482 38.64 -13.08 19.94
CA VAL A 482 39.81 -13.55 20.69
C VAL A 482 39.44 -14.68 21.65
N SER A 483 38.30 -14.59 22.35
CA SER A 483 37.83 -15.65 23.25
C SER A 483 37.53 -16.95 22.49
N ILE A 484 36.87 -16.89 21.33
CA ILE A 484 36.58 -18.07 20.50
C ILE A 484 37.88 -18.71 19.97
N ILE A 485 38.80 -17.89 19.45
CA ILE A 485 40.08 -18.37 18.89
C ILE A 485 40.98 -18.98 19.97
N THR A 486 41.03 -18.37 21.15
CA THR A 486 41.82 -18.91 22.27
C THR A 486 41.23 -20.22 22.79
N LEU A 487 39.90 -20.33 22.88
CA LEU A 487 39.22 -21.55 23.32
C LEU A 487 39.42 -22.70 22.32
N THR A 488 39.34 -22.43 21.02
CA THR A 488 39.65 -23.43 19.97
C THR A 488 41.12 -23.87 20.01
N ALA A 489 42.06 -22.95 20.23
CA ALA A 489 43.48 -23.28 20.38
C ALA A 489 43.74 -24.16 21.62
N ILE A 490 43.09 -23.87 22.75
CA ILE A 490 43.18 -24.69 23.97
C ILE A 490 42.67 -26.11 23.70
N ILE A 491 41.52 -26.25 23.02
CA ILE A 491 40.96 -27.56 22.67
C ILE A 491 41.93 -28.34 21.77
N ALA A 492 42.49 -27.68 20.75
CA ALA A 492 43.44 -28.30 19.82
C ALA A 492 44.72 -28.78 20.54
N GLU A 493 45.31 -27.96 21.41
CA GLU A 493 46.48 -28.34 22.23
C GLU A 493 46.19 -29.62 23.04
N ARG A 494 45.02 -29.67 23.70
CA ARG A 494 44.63 -30.82 24.52
C ARG A 494 44.41 -32.08 23.69
N LEU A 495 43.79 -31.97 22.51
CA LEU A 495 43.59 -33.10 21.60
C LEU A 495 44.91 -33.68 21.08
N ILE A 496 45.88 -32.83 20.73
CA ILE A 496 47.19 -33.28 20.24
C ILE A 496 47.93 -34.07 21.33
N VAL A 497 47.91 -33.58 22.57
CA VAL A 497 48.55 -34.28 23.70
C VAL A 497 47.91 -35.64 23.98
N VAL A 498 46.60 -35.76 23.83
CA VAL A 498 45.88 -37.04 24.01
C VAL A 498 46.21 -38.04 22.89
N ARG A 499 46.38 -37.57 21.64
CA ARG A 499 46.60 -38.45 20.47
C ARG A 499 48.02 -38.99 20.36
N SER A 500 49.03 -38.26 20.86
CA SER A 500 50.45 -38.67 20.76
C SER A 500 51.18 -38.60 22.12
N PRO A 501 50.99 -39.61 23.00
CA PRO A 501 51.55 -39.57 24.36
C PRO A 501 53.06 -39.83 24.45
N LEU A 502 53.72 -40.44 23.44
CA LEU A 502 55.07 -41.00 23.58
C LEU A 502 56.15 -40.52 22.59
N ASP A 503 55.83 -39.87 21.46
CA ASP A 503 56.81 -39.50 20.41
C ASP A 503 57.15 -38.00 20.29
N PHE A 504 56.61 -37.15 21.15
CA PHE A 504 56.73 -35.70 20.96
C PHE A 504 58.02 -35.12 21.57
N SER A 505 59.07 -35.02 20.77
CA SER A 505 60.33 -34.36 21.15
C SER A 505 60.11 -32.92 21.63
N LEU A 506 60.96 -32.45 22.55
CA LEU A 506 60.91 -31.09 23.12
C LEU A 506 60.90 -29.97 22.06
N HIS A 507 61.46 -30.21 20.88
CA HIS A 507 61.51 -29.25 19.78
C HIS A 507 60.16 -29.10 19.07
N GLY A 508 59.40 -30.19 18.93
CA GLY A 508 58.04 -30.16 18.36
C GLY A 508 57.06 -29.38 19.22
N LYS A 509 57.20 -29.43 20.56
CA LYS A 509 56.37 -28.66 21.48
C LYS A 509 56.57 -27.16 21.27
N SER A 510 57.81 -26.70 21.18
CA SER A 510 58.10 -25.27 20.98
C SER A 510 57.68 -24.74 19.61
N LEU A 511 57.73 -25.55 18.55
CA LEU A 511 57.33 -25.14 17.21
C LEU A 511 55.80 -25.03 17.06
N VAL A 512 55.06 -25.99 17.61
CA VAL A 512 53.58 -25.93 17.69
C VAL A 512 53.15 -24.73 18.54
N THR A 513 53.87 -24.43 19.62
CA THR A 513 53.64 -23.25 20.47
C THR A 513 53.75 -21.94 19.67
N ILE A 514 54.84 -21.78 18.94
CA ILE A 514 55.14 -20.58 18.17
C ILE A 514 54.13 -20.45 17.02
N CYS A 515 53.76 -21.56 16.37
CA CYS A 515 52.70 -21.58 15.37
C CYS A 515 51.33 -21.20 15.97
N CYS A 516 50.91 -21.75 17.11
CA CYS A 516 49.65 -21.40 17.74
C CYS A 516 49.61 -19.92 18.16
N ILE A 517 50.69 -19.38 18.74
CA ILE A 517 50.77 -17.97 19.14
C ILE A 517 50.76 -17.06 17.89
N HIS A 518 51.51 -17.39 16.85
CA HIS A 518 51.49 -16.63 15.60
C HIS A 518 50.15 -16.75 14.87
N LEU A 519 49.47 -17.89 14.94
CA LEU A 519 48.17 -18.09 14.31
C LEU A 519 47.10 -17.30 15.05
N VAL A 520 47.09 -17.31 16.39
CA VAL A 520 46.21 -16.44 17.19
C VAL A 520 46.51 -14.96 16.92
N ALA A 521 47.79 -14.56 16.87
CA ALA A 521 48.18 -13.17 16.62
C ALA A 521 47.83 -12.71 15.19
N CYS A 522 48.13 -13.51 14.16
CA CYS A 522 47.81 -13.19 12.78
C CYS A 522 46.31 -13.20 12.54
N PHE A 523 45.55 -14.13 13.12
CA PHE A 523 44.11 -14.19 12.95
C PHE A 523 43.40 -13.08 13.72
N SER A 524 43.85 -12.71 14.92
CA SER A 524 43.33 -11.53 15.64
C SER A 524 43.68 -10.22 14.94
N LEU A 525 44.86 -10.09 14.33
CA LEU A 525 45.21 -8.96 13.44
C LEU A 525 44.36 -8.94 12.17
N CYS A 526 44.03 -10.09 11.61
CA CYS A 526 43.19 -10.20 10.43
C CYS A 526 41.72 -9.89 10.76
N CYS A 527 41.20 -10.38 11.88
CA CYS A 527 39.90 -9.98 12.43
C CYS A 527 39.88 -8.50 12.78
N PHE A 528 40.95 -7.95 13.35
CA PHE A 528 41.06 -6.51 13.61
C PHE A 528 40.98 -5.71 12.31
N ALA A 529 41.75 -6.10 11.29
CA ALA A 529 41.72 -5.45 9.98
C ALA A 529 40.36 -5.62 9.30
N HIS A 530 39.71 -6.78 9.44
CA HIS A 530 38.39 -7.03 8.88
C HIS A 530 37.30 -6.25 9.60
N SER A 531 37.28 -6.23 10.93
CA SER A 531 36.33 -5.47 11.75
C SER A 531 36.54 -3.96 11.60
N LEU A 532 37.78 -3.50 11.44
CA LEU A 532 38.09 -2.11 11.09
C LEU A 532 37.61 -1.80 9.67
N TYR A 533 37.86 -2.68 8.70
CA TYR A 533 37.35 -2.56 7.34
C TYR A 533 35.83 -2.53 7.31
N VAL A 534 35.16 -3.40 8.07
CA VAL A 534 33.70 -3.45 8.21
C VAL A 534 33.20 -2.20 8.90
N ALA A 535 33.84 -1.71 9.96
CA ALA A 535 33.46 -0.45 10.61
C ALA A 535 33.59 0.75 9.66
N VAL A 536 34.69 0.84 8.91
CA VAL A 536 34.89 1.87 7.88
C VAL A 536 33.89 1.70 6.73
N ALA A 537 33.62 0.47 6.31
CA ALA A 537 32.64 0.14 5.27
C ALA A 537 31.20 0.40 5.73
N VAL A 538 30.88 0.24 7.02
CA VAL A 538 29.59 0.57 7.62
C VAL A 538 29.44 2.08 7.76
N LEU A 539 30.48 2.80 8.17
CA LEU A 539 30.49 4.28 8.15
C LEU A 539 30.31 4.81 6.72
N TRP A 540 30.98 4.20 5.73
CA TRP A 540 30.76 4.48 4.31
C TRP A 540 29.35 4.06 3.84
N ALA A 541 28.85 2.92 4.32
CA ALA A 541 27.53 2.42 4.00
C ALA A 541 26.45 3.33 4.57
N GLU A 542 26.57 3.85 5.78
CA GLU A 542 25.63 4.81 6.40
C GLU A 542 25.60 6.15 5.66
N LEU A 543 26.76 6.65 5.21
CA LEU A 543 26.86 7.79 4.29
C LEU A 543 26.20 7.48 2.93
N SER A 544 26.30 6.24 2.45
CA SER A 544 25.74 5.81 1.16
C SER A 544 24.24 5.43 1.22
N LEU A 545 23.73 4.87 2.32
CA LEU A 545 22.38 4.28 2.43
C LEU A 545 21.27 5.32 2.45
N SER A 546 21.53 6.49 3.03
CA SER A 546 20.67 7.67 2.91
C SER A 546 20.44 8.08 1.45
N SER A 547 21.40 7.75 0.57
CA SER A 547 21.34 7.98 -0.86
C SER A 547 20.85 6.75 -1.63
N PHE A 548 21.18 5.53 -1.20
CA PHE A 548 20.96 4.27 -1.95
C PHE A 548 19.55 3.69 -1.84
N THR A 549 18.82 3.82 -0.73
CA THR A 549 17.40 3.37 -0.69
C THR A 549 16.54 4.24 -1.62
N CYS A 550 16.83 5.55 -1.64
CA CYS A 550 16.26 6.52 -2.58
C CYS A 550 16.72 6.24 -4.04
N LEU A 551 18.00 5.90 -4.25
CA LEU A 551 18.54 5.57 -5.58
C LEU A 551 18.02 4.21 -6.11
N ARG A 552 17.78 3.22 -5.25
CA ARG A 552 17.34 1.87 -5.63
C ARG A 552 15.95 1.89 -6.27
N GLU A 553 15.01 2.65 -5.73
CA GLU A 553 13.70 2.86 -6.37
C GLU A 553 13.80 3.75 -7.63
N ARG A 554 14.73 4.72 -7.64
CA ARG A 554 15.05 5.52 -8.84
C ARG A 554 15.63 4.67 -9.99
N LEU A 555 16.38 3.61 -9.66
CA LEU A 555 16.96 2.64 -10.61
C LEU A 555 15.94 1.57 -11.04
N GLN A 556 15.00 1.18 -10.17
CA GLN A 556 13.88 0.31 -10.54
C GLN A 556 12.99 0.94 -11.63
N ARG A 557 12.88 2.28 -11.70
CA ARG A 557 12.20 3.00 -12.79
C ARG A 557 12.92 2.94 -14.15
N LEU A 558 14.21 2.63 -14.18
CA LEU A 558 14.98 2.48 -15.43
C LEU A 558 14.99 1.05 -15.97
N GLY A 559 14.18 0.14 -15.42
CA GLY A 559 14.14 -1.27 -15.83
C GLY A 559 15.40 -2.08 -15.49
N LEU A 560 16.37 -1.47 -14.79
CA LEU A 560 17.60 -2.11 -14.36
C LEU A 560 17.35 -2.84 -13.04
N ARG A 561 17.07 -4.16 -13.12
CA ARG A 561 17.14 -5.04 -11.95
C ARG A 561 18.60 -5.16 -11.50
N LEU A 562 18.96 -4.46 -10.43
CA LEU A 562 20.16 -4.82 -9.66
C LEU A 562 19.92 -6.20 -9.05
N ARG A 563 20.58 -7.22 -9.64
CA ARG A 563 20.65 -8.57 -9.09
C ARG A 563 21.63 -8.56 -7.91
N THR A 564 21.20 -7.99 -6.79
CA THR A 564 21.91 -8.06 -5.52
C THR A 564 20.90 -8.47 -4.44
N ASP A 565 20.45 -9.72 -4.50
CA ASP A 565 19.63 -10.35 -3.46
C ASP A 565 20.42 -10.66 -2.18
N ALA A 566 21.64 -10.11 -2.03
CA ALA A 566 22.51 -10.39 -0.88
C ALA A 566 22.75 -9.18 0.05
N PHE A 567 22.34 -7.96 -0.30
CA PHE A 567 22.58 -6.78 0.55
C PHE A 567 21.31 -5.96 0.75
N SER A 568 20.56 -6.35 1.79
CA SER A 568 19.61 -5.48 2.49
C SER A 568 20.22 -5.15 3.87
N PRO A 569 21.09 -4.12 4.01
CA PRO A 569 21.37 -3.57 5.33
C PRO A 569 20.17 -2.69 5.70
N ARG A 570 19.46 -3.03 6.78
CA ARG A 570 18.50 -2.10 7.38
C ARG A 570 19.29 -1.06 8.19
N PRO A 571 18.86 0.20 8.28
CA PRO A 571 19.68 1.32 8.75
C PRO A 571 19.77 1.45 10.28
N ASP A 572 19.67 0.35 11.02
CA ASP A 572 19.75 0.33 12.49
C ASP A 572 21.15 -0.12 12.94
N PHE A 573 22.20 0.56 12.45
CA PHE A 573 23.61 0.31 12.84
C PHE A 573 24.15 1.36 13.81
N SER A 574 23.26 2.10 14.47
CA SER A 574 23.60 3.07 15.48
C SER A 574 23.75 2.35 16.84
N CYS A 575 24.99 2.30 17.36
CA CYS A 575 25.55 1.26 18.24
C CYS A 575 25.56 -0.12 17.57
N TRP A 576 26.63 -0.90 17.78
CA TRP A 576 26.58 -2.35 17.57
C TRP A 576 25.61 -2.95 18.62
N SER A 577 24.32 -2.67 18.44
CA SER A 577 23.25 -3.06 19.33
C SER A 577 23.08 -4.56 19.26
N LEU A 578 22.51 -5.14 20.32
CA LEU A 578 22.12 -6.54 20.37
C LEU A 578 21.22 -6.98 19.18
N SER A 579 20.72 -6.05 18.35
CA SER A 579 20.11 -6.34 17.03
C SER A 579 21.04 -7.12 16.09
N CYS A 580 22.36 -6.92 16.17
CA CYS A 580 23.34 -7.69 15.40
C CYS A 580 23.41 -9.17 15.87
N ILE A 581 23.21 -9.41 17.17
CA ILE A 581 23.13 -10.76 17.77
C ILE A 581 21.86 -11.49 17.28
N GLN A 582 20.75 -10.78 17.14
CA GLN A 582 19.48 -11.35 16.68
C GLN A 582 19.49 -11.80 15.21
N ARG A 583 20.29 -11.15 14.34
CA ARG A 583 20.41 -11.54 12.93
C ARG A 583 21.40 -12.66 12.65
N LEU A 584 22.40 -12.86 13.51
CA LEU A 584 23.29 -14.01 13.45
C LEU A 584 22.60 -15.30 13.97
N TYR A 585 21.68 -15.18 14.93
CA TYR A 585 20.93 -16.34 15.46
C TYR A 585 19.79 -16.82 14.54
N LEU A 586 19.32 -15.98 13.59
CA LEU A 586 18.33 -16.34 12.57
C LEU A 586 18.96 -16.75 11.22
N ALA A 587 20.29 -16.70 11.11
CA ALA A 587 21.06 -17.11 9.93
C ALA A 587 21.83 -18.44 10.14
N SER A 588 21.65 -19.09 11.29
CA SER A 588 21.96 -20.51 11.55
C SER A 588 20.67 -21.31 11.55
#